data_AF-G2XX74-F1
#
_entry.id   AF-G2XX74-F1
#
_cell.length_a   1.000
_cell.length_b   1.000
_cell.length_c   1.000
_cell.angle_alpha   90.00
_cell.angle_beta   90.00
_cell.angle_gamma   90.00
#
_symmetry.space_group_name_H-M   'P 1'
#
loop_
_entity.id
_entity.type
_entity.pdbx_description
1 polymer ?
#
loop_
_entity_poly.entity_id
_entity_poly.type
_entity_poly.pdbx_seq_one_letter_code
_entity_poly.pdbx_strand_id
1 'polypeptide(L)'
;MIVVVVPQNGDFPDGDTVVEQFFRRTIGQAWNERRASQLMDACLAVSSLGNVIVTTFTAARVKQEIAKEGILPFSLVFAKNVNIIEWVTKKLKRSKQVEEPVEHPPQERVTTTPERAGFEPIPLPALVLHCGFSTILILASIRIPQSRDAYPLLVEIYTYPIDAMVAICLSFGMIWMRSRETDEWNTYSTVNRWFSLITAIIVFVANAFPVAALWIPESAPGSSIPWYIVPTIGWTLVLAGFIYYMVFRFAVPLFLGGAILEVKRDPVIGIDNEGHFVQHGEMVYQKWSVPEDEDIPYPNGHGDEVELK
;
A
#
# COMPACT_ATOMS: atom_id res chain seq x y z
N MET A 1 22.85 9.81 7.77
CA MET A 1 23.70 10.28 6.66
C MET A 1 25.11 9.78 6.92
N ILE A 2 25.56 8.75 6.20
CA ILE A 2 26.96 8.27 6.29
C ILE A 2 27.77 9.19 5.38
N VAL A 3 28.65 10.00 5.96
CA VAL A 3 29.55 10.87 5.18
C VAL A 3 30.71 10.00 4.71
N VAL A 4 30.76 9.76 3.40
CA VAL A 4 31.81 8.96 2.76
C VAL A 4 32.93 9.90 2.31
N VAL A 5 34.16 9.68 2.79
CA VAL A 5 35.33 10.45 2.37
C VAL A 5 35.86 9.85 1.06
N VAL A 6 35.50 10.46 -0.07
CA VAL A 6 36.02 10.11 -1.39
C VAL A 6 37.18 11.05 -1.74
N PRO A 7 38.35 10.56 -2.17
CA PRO A 7 39.47 11.41 -2.54
C PRO A 7 39.17 12.19 -3.82
N GLN A 8 39.55 13.49 -3.85
CA GLN A 8 39.30 14.40 -4.97
C GLN A 8 39.93 13.93 -6.31
N ASN A 9 41.00 13.12 -6.25
CA ASN A 9 41.76 12.65 -7.42
C ASN A 9 41.63 11.11 -7.63
N GLY A 10 40.57 10.49 -7.11
CA GLY A 10 40.34 9.07 -7.34
C GLY A 10 39.83 8.83 -8.75
N ASP A 11 40.68 8.33 -9.64
CA ASP A 11 40.19 7.70 -10.87
C ASP A 11 39.26 6.56 -10.48
N PHE A 12 38.04 6.55 -11.05
CA PHE A 12 37.10 5.45 -11.01
C PHE A 12 37.38 4.61 -12.27
N PRO A 13 38.27 3.61 -12.21
CA PRO A 13 38.56 2.81 -13.38
C PRO A 13 37.30 1.99 -13.67
N ASP A 14 36.68 2.22 -14.82
CA ASP A 14 35.56 1.45 -15.40
C ASP A 14 34.50 0.89 -14.43
N GLY A 15 33.57 1.75 -14.01
CA GLY A 15 32.27 1.30 -13.49
C GLY A 15 32.18 0.97 -11.99
N ASP A 16 33.27 1.05 -11.24
CA ASP A 16 33.26 0.89 -9.78
C ASP A 16 32.34 1.93 -9.13
N THR A 17 31.38 1.49 -8.31
CA THR A 17 30.49 2.40 -7.57
C THR A 17 31.25 3.10 -6.44
N VAL A 18 30.80 4.29 -6.04
CA VAL A 18 31.37 5.03 -4.90
C VAL A 18 31.38 4.19 -3.62
N VAL A 19 30.36 3.35 -3.44
CA VAL A 19 30.23 2.44 -2.28
C VAL A 19 31.29 1.34 -2.34
N GLU A 20 31.53 0.76 -3.51
CA GLU A 20 32.56 -0.27 -3.70
C GLU A 20 33.96 0.25 -3.38
N GLN A 21 34.29 1.45 -3.88
CA GLN A 21 35.54 2.12 -3.57
C GLN A 21 35.68 2.40 -2.07
N PHE A 22 34.61 2.79 -1.38
CA PHE A 22 34.62 2.98 0.07
C PHE A 22 34.89 1.67 0.81
N PHE A 23 34.15 0.60 0.52
CA PHE A 23 34.35 -0.69 1.17
C PHE A 23 35.76 -1.24 0.91
N ARG A 24 36.25 -1.14 -0.32
CA ARG A 24 37.62 -1.58 -0.69
C ARG A 24 38.69 -0.78 0.04
N ARG A 25 38.56 0.55 0.13
CA ARG A 25 39.58 1.41 0.74
C ARG A 25 39.51 1.43 2.27
N THR A 26 38.34 1.39 2.88
CA THR A 26 38.19 1.51 4.34
C THR A 26 38.27 0.14 5.03
N ILE A 27 37.52 -0.85 4.53
CA ILE A 27 37.43 -2.17 5.16
C ILE A 27 38.46 -3.13 4.54
N GLY A 28 38.73 -3.00 3.24
CA GLY A 28 39.72 -3.82 2.55
C GLY A 28 41.16 -3.63 3.07
N GLN A 29 41.49 -2.45 3.62
CA GLN A 29 42.77 -2.19 4.29
C GLN A 29 42.93 -3.00 5.59
N ALA A 30 41.85 -3.20 6.35
CA ALA A 30 41.88 -3.90 7.64
C ALA A 30 41.75 -5.42 7.50
N TRP A 31 41.02 -5.89 6.48
CA TRP A 31 40.82 -7.31 6.22
C TRP A 31 41.47 -7.78 4.92
N ASN A 32 40.74 -7.71 3.81
CA ASN A 32 41.12 -8.15 2.48
C ASN A 32 40.05 -7.61 1.52
N GLU A 33 40.44 -7.09 0.36
CA GLU A 33 39.53 -6.47 -0.62
C GLU A 33 38.37 -7.40 -0.99
N ARG A 34 38.64 -8.70 -1.22
CA ARG A 34 37.59 -9.66 -1.58
C ARG A 34 36.53 -9.83 -0.49
N ARG A 35 36.93 -9.82 0.79
CA ARG A 35 36.00 -9.92 1.91
C ARG A 35 35.21 -8.62 2.11
N ALA A 36 35.83 -7.47 1.81
CA ALA A 36 35.16 -6.17 1.85
C ALA A 36 34.06 -6.07 0.78
N SER A 37 34.31 -6.52 -0.46
CA SER A 37 33.29 -6.59 -1.51
C SER A 37 32.15 -7.55 -1.15
N GLN A 38 32.46 -8.74 -0.61
CA GLN A 38 31.42 -9.67 -0.15
C GLN A 38 30.55 -9.10 0.98
N LEU A 39 31.16 -8.36 1.91
CA LEU A 39 30.42 -7.69 2.98
C LEU A 39 29.52 -6.57 2.42
N MET A 40 30.03 -5.80 1.45
CA MET A 40 29.22 -4.81 0.74
C MET A 40 28.00 -5.46 0.08
N ASP A 41 28.21 -6.52 -0.70
CA ASP A 41 27.14 -7.24 -1.40
C ASP A 41 26.10 -7.78 -0.41
N ALA A 42 26.55 -8.31 0.74
CA ALA A 42 25.66 -8.76 1.81
C ALA A 42 24.85 -7.60 2.42
N CYS A 43 25.48 -6.45 2.69
CA CYS A 43 24.80 -5.27 3.20
C CYS A 43 23.77 -4.72 2.20
N LEU A 44 24.11 -4.68 0.91
CA LEU A 44 23.20 -4.27 -0.17
C LEU A 44 22.03 -5.24 -0.30
N ALA A 45 22.29 -6.55 -0.22
CA ALA A 45 21.26 -7.58 -0.23
C ALA A 45 20.29 -7.44 0.95
N VAL A 46 20.80 -7.25 2.18
CA VAL A 46 19.96 -7.07 3.37
C VAL A 46 19.15 -5.78 3.30
N SER A 47 19.76 -4.68 2.87
CA SER A 47 19.09 -3.38 2.70
C SER A 47 17.96 -3.44 1.66
N SER A 48 18.24 -3.99 0.47
CA SER A 48 17.25 -4.14 -0.59
C SER A 48 16.13 -5.11 -0.19
N LEU A 49 16.44 -6.20 0.50
CA LEU A 49 15.44 -7.13 1.04
C LEU A 49 14.51 -6.43 2.02
N GLY A 50 15.06 -5.64 2.95
CA GLY A 50 14.29 -4.88 3.92
C GLY A 50 13.34 -3.89 3.25
N ASN A 51 13.84 -3.13 2.26
CA ASN A 51 13.02 -2.20 1.48
C ASN A 51 11.87 -2.92 0.75
N VAL A 52 12.16 -4.05 0.10
CA VAL A 52 11.13 -4.84 -0.60
C VAL A 52 10.06 -5.33 0.37
N ILE A 53 10.43 -5.83 1.56
CA ILE A 53 9.46 -6.31 2.56
C ILE A 53 8.55 -5.17 3.00
N VAL A 54 9.11 -4.01 3.35
CA VAL A 54 8.35 -2.84 3.82
C VAL A 54 7.41 -2.34 2.72
N THR A 55 7.92 -2.12 1.50
CA THR A 55 7.09 -1.63 0.37
C THR A 55 5.98 -2.62 0.04
N THR A 56 6.26 -3.93 0.03
CA THR A 56 5.27 -4.97 -0.28
C THR A 56 4.15 -4.97 0.77
N PHE A 57 4.50 -4.88 2.06
CA PHE A 57 3.51 -4.82 3.14
C PHE A 57 2.66 -3.55 3.09
N THR A 58 3.28 -2.38 2.91
CA THR A 58 2.59 -1.10 2.77
C THR A 58 1.63 -1.13 1.57
N ALA A 59 2.10 -1.63 0.42
CA ALA A 59 1.28 -1.74 -0.78
C ALA A 59 0.10 -2.71 -0.62
N ALA A 60 0.23 -3.75 0.22
CA ALA A 60 -0.87 -4.66 0.56
C ALA A 60 -1.88 -3.99 1.50
N ARG A 61 -1.42 -3.26 2.53
CA ARG A 61 -2.28 -2.49 3.44
C ARG A 61 -3.09 -1.42 2.70
N VAL A 62 -2.46 -0.66 1.80
CA VAL A 62 -3.19 0.34 0.99
C VAL A 62 -4.31 -0.32 0.17
N LYS A 63 -4.04 -1.46 -0.47
CA LYS A 63 -5.07 -2.21 -1.23
C LYS A 63 -6.17 -2.75 -0.32
N GLN A 64 -5.83 -3.19 0.89
CA GLN A 64 -6.80 -3.62 1.89
C GLN A 64 -7.72 -2.46 2.28
N GLU A 65 -7.18 -1.28 2.58
CA GLU A 65 -7.97 -0.10 2.93
C GLU A 65 -8.91 0.34 1.80
N ILE A 66 -8.42 0.29 0.56
CA ILE A 66 -9.26 0.56 -0.62
C ILE A 66 -10.35 -0.51 -0.77
N ALA A 67 -10.03 -1.79 -0.50
CA ALA A 67 -11.01 -2.86 -0.57
C ALA A 67 -12.14 -2.71 0.46
N LYS A 68 -11.85 -2.13 1.62
CA LYS A 68 -12.87 -1.86 2.65
C LYS A 68 -13.90 -0.82 2.19
N GLU A 69 -13.55 0.05 1.23
CA GLU A 69 -14.51 0.99 0.60
C GLU A 69 -15.48 0.31 -0.37
N GLY A 70 -15.36 -0.99 -0.63
CA GLY A 70 -16.31 -1.72 -1.48
C GLY A 70 -16.22 -1.40 -2.98
N ILE A 71 -15.26 -0.56 -3.38
CA ILE A 71 -15.09 -0.16 -4.79
C ILE A 71 -14.47 -1.25 -5.67
N LEU A 72 -13.84 -2.26 -5.08
CA LEU A 72 -13.16 -3.35 -5.80
C LEU A 72 -14.08 -4.56 -5.99
N PRO A 73 -13.91 -5.34 -7.07
CA PRO A 73 -14.59 -6.63 -7.20
C PRO A 73 -14.10 -7.56 -6.09
N PHE A 74 -15.02 -8.27 -5.43
CA PHE A 74 -14.72 -9.13 -4.29
C PHE A 74 -13.97 -8.41 -3.15
N SER A 75 -14.24 -7.12 -2.97
CA SER A 75 -13.76 -6.24 -1.90
C SER A 75 -13.65 -6.92 -0.53
N LEU A 76 -14.69 -7.62 -0.08
CA LEU A 76 -14.70 -8.32 1.21
C LEU A 76 -13.64 -9.44 1.34
N VAL A 77 -13.17 -10.01 0.24
CA VAL A 77 -12.07 -11.00 0.27
C VAL A 77 -10.75 -10.28 0.52
N PHE A 78 -10.52 -9.15 -0.14
CA PHE A 78 -9.29 -8.38 -0.02
C PHE A 78 -9.19 -7.55 1.26
N ALA A 79 -10.34 -7.18 1.84
CA ALA A 79 -10.42 -6.49 3.13
C ALA A 79 -10.00 -7.36 4.33
N LYS A 80 -9.96 -8.70 4.17
CA LYS A 80 -9.74 -9.63 5.29
C LYS A 80 -8.33 -9.61 5.85
N ASN A 81 -8.30 -9.72 7.16
CA ASN A 81 -7.14 -9.93 8.01
C ASN A 81 -6.98 -11.44 8.30
N VAL A 82 -5.77 -11.98 8.22
CA VAL A 82 -5.52 -13.42 8.43
C VAL A 82 -4.35 -13.65 9.39
N ASN A 83 -4.57 -14.47 10.43
CA ASN A 83 -3.54 -14.86 11.41
C ASN A 83 -2.85 -16.17 11.01
N ILE A 84 -1.97 -16.11 10.01
CA ILE A 84 -1.27 -17.31 9.52
C ILE A 84 -0.35 -17.89 10.60
N ILE A 85 0.37 -17.03 11.34
CA ILE A 85 1.32 -17.47 12.37
C ILE A 85 0.59 -18.23 13.47
N GLU A 86 -0.57 -17.73 13.91
CA GLU A 86 -1.41 -18.40 14.91
C GLU A 86 -1.93 -19.75 14.38
N TRP A 87 -2.40 -19.78 13.13
CA TRP A 87 -2.84 -21.03 12.50
C TRP A 87 -1.70 -22.06 12.37
N VAL A 88 -0.51 -21.65 11.93
CA VAL A 88 0.69 -22.52 11.81
C VAL A 88 1.14 -23.00 13.18
N THR A 89 1.27 -22.11 14.16
CA THR A 89 1.71 -22.48 15.52
C THR A 89 0.71 -23.41 16.19
N LYS A 90 -0.59 -23.15 16.05
CA LYS A 90 -1.65 -24.05 16.54
C LYS A 90 -1.61 -25.41 15.85
N LYS A 91 -1.37 -25.47 14.53
CA LYS A 91 -1.22 -26.72 13.78
C LYS A 91 0.02 -27.51 14.19
N LEU A 92 1.16 -26.83 14.36
CA LEU A 92 2.42 -27.43 14.80
C LEU A 92 2.31 -27.96 16.24
N LYS A 93 1.64 -27.21 17.11
CA LYS A 93 1.38 -27.61 18.50
C LYS A 93 0.36 -28.75 18.60
N ARG A 94 -0.71 -28.72 17.78
CA ARG A 94 -1.69 -29.81 17.68
C ARG A 94 -1.06 -31.11 17.16
N SER A 95 -0.09 -31.02 16.26
CA SER A 95 0.72 -32.18 15.82
C SER A 95 1.58 -32.79 16.93
N LYS A 96 1.84 -32.05 18.01
CA LYS A 96 2.67 -32.48 19.15
C LYS A 96 1.85 -32.95 20.36
N GLN A 97 0.53 -32.81 20.31
CA GLN A 97 -0.38 -33.01 21.45
C GLN A 97 -1.31 -34.23 21.28
N VAL A 98 -0.99 -35.15 20.38
CA VAL A 98 -1.81 -36.36 20.08
C VAL A 98 -1.50 -37.55 21.02
N GLU A 99 -0.66 -37.38 22.05
CA GLU A 99 -0.10 -38.52 22.81
C GLU A 99 -0.52 -38.67 24.29
N GLU A 100 -1.57 -37.99 24.78
CA GLU A 100 -2.13 -38.31 26.11
C GLU A 100 -3.66 -38.46 26.12
N PRO A 101 -4.23 -39.57 26.65
CA PRO A 101 -5.65 -39.72 26.87
C PRO A 101 -6.10 -38.92 28.10
N VAL A 102 -7.16 -38.12 27.94
CA VAL A 102 -7.73 -37.23 28.97
C VAL A 102 -8.86 -37.93 29.72
N GLU A 103 -8.89 -37.80 31.05
CA GLU A 103 -10.08 -38.09 31.88
C GLU A 103 -10.40 -36.90 32.81
N HIS A 104 -11.71 -36.58 32.92
CA HIS A 104 -12.43 -35.77 33.93
C HIS A 104 -12.93 -34.33 33.59
N PRO A 105 -14.08 -33.89 34.19
CA PRO A 105 -15.25 -33.38 33.45
C PRO A 105 -15.53 -31.85 33.68
N PRO A 106 -16.67 -31.25 33.25
CA PRO A 106 -16.72 -29.84 32.86
C PRO A 106 -16.81 -28.89 34.07
N GLN A 107 -15.78 -28.08 34.24
CA GLN A 107 -15.87 -26.83 34.99
C GLN A 107 -16.03 -25.68 34.00
N GLU A 108 -17.15 -24.96 34.16
CA GLU A 108 -17.43 -23.66 33.54
C GLU A 108 -16.42 -22.64 34.09
N ARG A 109 -15.25 -22.61 33.45
CA ARG A 109 -14.18 -21.67 33.78
C ARG A 109 -14.38 -20.47 32.87
N VAL A 110 -14.84 -19.36 33.44
CA VAL A 110 -14.67 -18.03 32.82
C VAL A 110 -13.17 -17.85 32.65
N THR A 111 -12.67 -18.20 31.47
CA THR A 111 -11.27 -18.02 31.11
C THR A 111 -11.06 -16.55 30.82
N THR A 112 -10.67 -15.79 31.84
CA THR A 112 -9.76 -14.66 31.65
C THR A 112 -8.44 -15.24 31.17
N THR A 113 -8.40 -15.60 29.89
CA THR A 113 -7.16 -16.02 29.24
C THR A 113 -6.26 -14.79 29.26
N PRO A 114 -5.04 -14.84 29.84
CA PRO A 114 -4.12 -13.73 29.70
C PRO A 114 -3.91 -13.53 28.20
N GLU A 115 -4.29 -12.37 27.69
CA GLU A 115 -4.18 -11.99 26.29
C GLU A 115 -2.70 -12.03 25.92
N ARG A 116 -2.24 -13.21 25.48
CA ARG A 116 -0.91 -13.36 24.89
C ARG A 116 -0.94 -12.48 23.66
N ALA A 117 -0.13 -11.42 23.67
CA ALA A 117 0.15 -10.52 22.55
C ALA A 117 -0.07 -11.25 21.21
N GLY A 118 -1.28 -11.11 20.67
CA GLY A 118 -1.65 -11.76 19.44
C GLY A 118 -0.80 -11.14 18.36
N PHE A 119 -0.16 -11.97 17.53
CA PHE A 119 0.49 -11.44 16.33
C PHE A 119 -0.54 -10.63 15.55
N GLU A 120 -0.20 -9.40 15.19
CA GLU A 120 -1.12 -8.53 14.46
C GLU A 120 -1.50 -9.20 13.13
N PRO A 121 -2.79 -9.23 12.77
CA PRO A 121 -3.23 -9.85 11.54
C PRO A 121 -2.62 -9.18 10.32
N ILE A 122 -2.16 -10.02 9.38
CA ILE A 122 -1.63 -9.56 8.11
C ILE A 122 -2.70 -9.57 7.02
N PRO A 123 -2.64 -8.62 6.05
CA PRO A 123 -3.57 -8.56 4.93
C PRO A 123 -3.22 -9.57 3.84
N LEU A 124 -3.28 -10.87 4.16
CA LEU A 124 -2.83 -11.94 3.27
C LEU A 124 -3.47 -11.90 1.88
N PRO A 125 -4.79 -11.73 1.71
CA PRO A 125 -5.39 -11.74 0.37
C PRO A 125 -4.91 -10.58 -0.51
N ALA A 126 -4.77 -9.38 0.07
CA ALA A 126 -4.23 -8.22 -0.62
C ALA A 126 -2.72 -8.38 -0.93
N LEU A 127 -1.99 -9.06 -0.05
CA LEU A 127 -0.58 -9.42 -0.27
C LEU A 127 -0.43 -10.38 -1.45
N VAL A 128 -1.22 -11.46 -1.49
CA VAL A 128 -1.21 -12.43 -2.59
C VAL A 128 -1.57 -11.76 -3.91
N LEU A 129 -2.58 -10.88 -3.91
CA LEU A 129 -2.94 -10.08 -5.09
C LEU A 129 -1.73 -9.26 -5.58
N HIS A 130 -1.07 -8.54 -4.67
CA HIS A 130 0.09 -7.73 -5.00
C HIS A 130 1.26 -8.59 -5.53
N CYS A 131 1.58 -9.70 -4.88
CA CYS A 131 2.60 -10.65 -5.33
C CYS A 131 2.28 -11.27 -6.70
N GLY A 132 1.01 -11.56 -6.97
CA GLY A 132 0.57 -12.06 -8.27
C GLY A 132 0.85 -11.06 -9.38
N PHE A 133 0.42 -9.80 -9.21
CA PHE A 133 0.67 -8.73 -10.19
C PHE A 133 2.15 -8.42 -10.35
N SER A 134 2.93 -8.35 -9.25
CA SER A 134 4.37 -8.10 -9.35
C SER A 134 5.09 -9.25 -10.07
N THR A 135 4.70 -10.50 -9.82
CA THR A 135 5.25 -11.66 -10.55
C THR A 135 4.94 -11.56 -12.05
N ILE A 136 3.73 -11.16 -12.42
CA ILE A 136 3.36 -10.97 -13.83
C ILE A 136 4.23 -9.88 -14.47
N LEU A 137 4.44 -8.74 -13.81
CA LEU A 137 5.30 -7.66 -14.32
C LEU A 137 6.75 -8.10 -14.46
N ILE A 138 7.28 -8.84 -13.49
CA ILE A 138 8.63 -9.41 -13.56
C ILE A 138 8.74 -10.36 -14.76
N LEU A 139 7.79 -11.29 -14.92
CA LEU A 139 7.76 -12.23 -16.04
C LEU A 139 7.62 -11.52 -17.40
N ALA A 140 6.86 -10.43 -17.47
CA ALA A 140 6.73 -9.62 -18.68
C ALA A 140 8.07 -8.98 -19.07
N SER A 141 8.87 -8.54 -18.08
CA SER A 141 10.16 -7.90 -18.30
C SER A 141 11.24 -8.85 -18.86
N ILE A 142 11.11 -10.17 -18.67
CA ILE A 142 12.03 -11.18 -19.22
C ILE A 142 12.09 -11.15 -20.76
N ARG A 143 11.06 -10.63 -21.42
CA ARG A 143 11.02 -10.51 -22.90
C ARG A 143 11.87 -9.36 -23.45
N ILE A 144 12.46 -8.52 -22.59
CA ILE A 144 13.29 -7.38 -23.00
C ILE A 144 14.69 -7.90 -23.39
N PRO A 145 15.17 -7.64 -24.63
CA PRO A 145 16.42 -8.23 -25.12
C PRO A 145 17.67 -7.78 -24.36
N GLN A 146 17.67 -6.56 -23.81
CA GLN A 146 18.81 -5.97 -23.12
C GLN A 146 18.53 -5.88 -21.62
N SER A 147 19.31 -6.62 -20.82
CA SER A 147 19.18 -6.61 -19.34
C SER A 147 19.37 -5.21 -18.72
N ARG A 148 20.09 -4.32 -19.42
CA ARG A 148 20.29 -2.92 -18.99
C ARG A 148 18.99 -2.11 -18.99
N ASP A 149 18.04 -2.45 -19.85
CA ASP A 149 16.83 -1.64 -20.07
C ASP A 149 15.63 -2.12 -19.24
N ALA A 150 15.64 -3.39 -18.80
CA ALA A 150 14.52 -3.99 -18.08
C ALA A 150 14.28 -3.34 -16.69
N TYR A 151 15.35 -3.08 -15.93
CA TYR A 151 15.23 -2.45 -14.62
C TYR A 151 14.75 -0.99 -14.71
N PRO A 152 15.36 -0.11 -15.54
CA PRO A 152 14.84 1.24 -15.75
C PRO A 152 13.38 1.25 -16.19
N LEU A 153 12.97 0.38 -17.12
CA LEU A 153 11.57 0.27 -17.52
C LEU A 153 10.66 -0.03 -16.33
N LEU A 154 10.98 -1.02 -15.49
CA LEU A 154 10.16 -1.39 -14.34
C LEU A 154 10.06 -0.25 -13.31
N VAL A 155 11.15 0.49 -13.11
CA VAL A 155 11.15 1.68 -12.24
C VAL A 155 10.29 2.78 -12.85
N GLU A 156 10.42 3.04 -14.15
CA GLU A 156 9.68 4.09 -14.85
C GLU A 156 8.17 3.83 -14.92
N ILE A 157 7.74 2.59 -15.18
CA ILE A 157 6.32 2.22 -15.14
C ILE A 157 5.73 2.23 -13.73
N TYR A 158 6.56 2.30 -12.69
CA TYR A 158 6.13 2.51 -11.31
C TYR A 158 6.08 4.01 -10.98
N THR A 159 7.19 4.73 -11.15
CA THR A 159 7.33 6.13 -10.74
C THR A 159 6.47 7.07 -11.58
N TYR A 160 6.29 6.78 -12.88
CA TYR A 160 5.48 7.62 -13.76
C TYR A 160 4.00 7.61 -13.34
N PRO A 161 3.31 6.45 -13.23
CA PRO A 161 1.88 6.44 -12.92
C PRO A 161 1.60 6.59 -11.42
N ILE A 162 2.43 6.01 -10.55
CA ILE A 162 2.17 6.01 -9.10
C ILE A 162 2.68 7.28 -8.43
N ASP A 163 3.91 7.72 -8.70
CA ASP A 163 4.46 8.88 -7.99
C ASP A 163 4.05 10.19 -8.68
N ALA A 164 4.34 10.32 -9.98
CA ALA A 164 4.11 11.59 -10.68
C ALA A 164 2.63 11.84 -10.99
N MET A 165 1.92 10.90 -11.63
CA MET A 165 0.53 11.13 -12.02
C MET A 165 -0.42 11.24 -10.82
N VAL A 166 -0.27 10.40 -9.78
CA VAL A 166 -1.08 10.55 -8.56
C VAL A 166 -0.81 11.87 -7.86
N ALA A 167 0.45 12.33 -7.78
CA ALA A 167 0.77 13.63 -7.21
C ALA A 167 0.12 14.79 -7.98
N ILE A 168 0.06 14.71 -9.32
CA ILE A 168 -0.67 15.68 -10.14
C ILE A 168 -2.17 15.65 -9.83
N CYS A 169 -2.79 14.45 -9.80
CA CYS A 169 -4.22 14.30 -9.50
C CYS A 169 -4.58 14.84 -8.10
N LEU A 170 -3.77 14.52 -7.09
CA LEU A 170 -3.95 15.00 -5.71
C LEU A 170 -3.78 16.51 -5.63
N SER A 171 -2.74 17.06 -6.27
CA SER A 171 -2.49 18.50 -6.27
C SER A 171 -3.59 19.27 -7.00
N PHE A 172 -4.07 18.74 -8.12
CA PHE A 172 -5.22 19.30 -8.84
C PHE A 172 -6.49 19.28 -8.00
N GLY A 173 -6.80 18.15 -7.34
CA GLY A 173 -7.94 18.04 -6.44
C GLY A 173 -7.87 19.02 -5.27
N MET A 174 -6.69 19.19 -4.68
CA MET A 174 -6.45 20.15 -3.60
C MET A 174 -6.64 21.60 -4.06
N ILE A 175 -6.11 21.98 -5.23
CA ILE A 175 -6.33 23.32 -5.81
C ILE A 175 -7.82 23.53 -6.06
N TRP A 176 -8.49 22.55 -6.68
CA TRP A 176 -9.92 22.63 -7.00
C TRP A 176 -10.79 22.85 -5.76
N MET A 177 -10.60 22.05 -4.71
CA MET A 177 -11.35 22.17 -3.45
C MET A 177 -11.04 23.50 -2.74
N ARG A 178 -9.77 23.93 -2.70
CA ARG A 178 -9.37 25.19 -2.01
C ARG A 178 -9.77 26.45 -2.77
N SER A 179 -10.01 26.37 -4.07
CA SER A 179 -10.47 27.50 -4.88
C SER A 179 -11.97 27.77 -4.75
N ARG A 180 -12.76 26.82 -4.22
CA ARG A 180 -14.19 26.97 -4.01
C ARG A 180 -14.48 27.35 -2.56
N GLU A 181 -15.12 28.49 -2.35
CA GLU A 181 -15.42 29.01 -1.00
C GLU A 181 -16.59 28.29 -0.31
N THR A 182 -17.36 27.49 -1.06
CA THR A 182 -18.58 26.81 -0.58
C THR A 182 -18.34 25.43 0.04
N ASP A 183 -17.13 24.88 -0.09
CA ASP A 183 -16.83 23.56 0.46
C ASP A 183 -16.52 23.67 1.96
N GLU A 184 -17.29 22.97 2.79
CA GLU A 184 -17.05 22.82 4.24
C GLU A 184 -15.63 22.32 4.55
N TRP A 185 -14.90 21.81 3.56
CA TRP A 185 -13.48 21.45 3.65
C TRP A 185 -12.57 22.54 4.23
N ASN A 186 -12.91 23.83 4.05
CA ASN A 186 -12.11 24.91 4.64
C ASN A 186 -12.27 24.99 6.17
N THR A 187 -13.32 24.39 6.75
CA THR A 187 -13.53 24.35 8.22
C THR A 187 -12.76 23.21 8.89
N TYR A 188 -12.50 22.12 8.17
CA TYR A 188 -11.71 20.98 8.67
C TYR A 188 -10.19 21.22 8.62
N SER A 189 -9.71 22.09 7.72
CA SER A 189 -8.29 22.38 7.60
C SER A 189 -7.84 23.47 8.58
N THR A 190 -6.95 23.11 9.52
CA THR A 190 -6.28 24.07 10.41
C THR A 190 -5.21 24.94 9.73
N VAL A 191 -4.83 24.62 8.49
CA VAL A 191 -3.75 25.29 7.74
C VAL A 191 -4.29 26.40 6.83
N ASN A 192 -3.59 27.55 6.81
CA ASN A 192 -3.90 28.71 5.97
C ASN A 192 -4.09 28.32 4.49
N ARG A 193 -5.21 28.77 3.90
CA ARG A 193 -5.59 28.55 2.49
C ARG A 193 -4.46 28.85 1.51
N TRP A 194 -3.79 29.99 1.65
CA TRP A 194 -2.75 30.42 0.72
C TRP A 194 -1.53 29.50 0.74
N PHE A 195 -1.11 29.07 1.93
CA PHE A 195 0.02 28.15 2.08
C PHE A 195 -0.28 26.78 1.46
N SER A 196 -1.49 26.26 1.69
CA SER A 196 -1.94 25.01 1.07
C SER A 196 -1.99 25.12 -0.46
N LEU A 197 -2.48 26.24 -0.99
CA LEU A 197 -2.62 26.46 -2.43
C LEU A 197 -1.25 26.61 -3.12
N ILE A 198 -0.33 27.37 -2.52
CA ILE A 198 1.05 27.49 -3.02
C ILE A 198 1.73 26.12 -3.06
N THR A 199 1.63 25.35 -1.97
CA THR A 199 2.23 24.00 -1.90
C THR A 199 1.66 23.09 -2.98
N ALA A 200 0.33 23.07 -3.15
CA ALA A 200 -0.31 22.26 -4.17
C ALA A 200 0.11 22.68 -5.59
N ILE A 201 0.24 23.98 -5.88
CA ILE A 201 0.72 24.47 -7.19
C ILE A 201 2.17 24.03 -7.43
N ILE A 202 3.05 24.15 -6.43
CA ILE A 202 4.45 23.72 -6.56
C ILE A 202 4.52 22.24 -6.88
N VAL A 203 3.78 21.39 -6.13
CA VAL A 203 3.76 19.94 -6.38
C VAL A 203 3.16 19.61 -7.75
N PHE A 204 2.10 20.32 -8.16
CA PHE A 204 1.49 20.15 -9.48
C PHE A 204 2.50 20.45 -10.61
N VAL A 205 3.15 21.61 -10.57
CA VAL A 205 4.12 22.02 -11.62
C VAL A 205 5.35 21.11 -11.61
N ALA A 206 5.87 20.77 -10.43
CA ALA A 206 7.04 19.91 -10.28
C ALA A 206 6.80 18.51 -10.86
N ASN A 207 5.59 17.95 -10.72
CA ASN A 207 5.25 16.63 -11.25
C ASN A 207 4.71 16.68 -12.69
N ALA A 208 4.16 17.81 -13.14
CA ALA A 208 3.76 17.98 -14.54
C ALA A 208 4.96 17.94 -15.50
N PHE A 209 6.11 18.49 -15.07
CA PHE A 209 7.34 18.48 -15.87
C PHE A 209 7.79 17.06 -16.27
N PRO A 210 8.05 16.09 -15.36
CA PRO A 210 8.49 14.75 -15.75
C PRO A 210 7.43 14.02 -16.59
N VAL A 211 6.14 14.24 -16.31
CA VAL A 211 5.05 13.65 -17.10
C VAL A 211 5.07 14.12 -18.55
N ALA A 212 5.35 15.41 -18.79
CA ALA A 212 5.49 15.98 -20.12
C ALA A 212 6.84 15.64 -20.77
N ALA A 213 7.93 15.60 -19.99
CA ALA A 213 9.28 15.37 -20.49
C ALA A 213 9.44 13.98 -21.12
N LEU A 214 8.80 12.95 -20.57
CA LEU A 214 8.84 11.59 -21.16
C LEU A 214 8.13 11.48 -22.52
N TRP A 215 7.33 12.47 -22.92
CA TRP A 215 6.75 12.54 -24.27
C TRP A 215 7.73 13.12 -25.31
N ILE A 216 8.94 13.51 -24.90
CA ILE A 216 9.97 14.03 -25.78
C ILE A 216 10.94 12.89 -26.10
N PRO A 217 11.19 12.56 -27.38
CA PRO A 217 12.07 11.46 -27.75
C PRO A 217 13.50 11.71 -27.28
N GLU A 218 14.11 10.68 -26.70
CA GLU A 218 15.52 10.71 -26.33
C GLU A 218 16.39 10.51 -27.58
N SER A 219 17.35 11.40 -27.79
CA SER A 219 18.28 11.35 -28.93
C SER A 219 19.41 10.33 -28.76
N ALA A 220 19.44 9.57 -27.65
CA ALA A 220 20.53 8.67 -27.32
C ALA A 220 20.41 7.33 -28.07
N PRO A 221 21.40 6.96 -28.89
CA PRO A 221 21.41 5.65 -29.55
C PRO A 221 21.80 4.58 -28.53
N GLY A 222 20.86 3.70 -28.17
CA GLY A 222 21.23 2.53 -27.35
C GLY A 222 20.11 1.81 -26.60
N SER A 223 18.93 2.40 -26.45
CA SER A 223 17.80 1.71 -25.80
C SER A 223 17.06 0.82 -26.80
N SER A 224 16.76 -0.40 -26.39
CA SER A 224 15.91 -1.34 -27.13
C SER A 224 14.41 -1.03 -27.01
N ILE A 225 14.04 -0.12 -26.12
CA ILE A 225 12.66 0.22 -25.76
C ILE A 225 12.28 1.57 -26.39
N PRO A 226 11.18 1.66 -27.15
CA PRO A 226 10.69 2.93 -27.67
C PRO A 226 10.29 3.90 -26.54
N TRP A 227 10.69 5.17 -26.66
CA TRP A 227 10.47 6.22 -25.65
C TRP A 227 9.00 6.40 -25.23
N TYR A 228 8.05 6.12 -26.12
CA TYR A 228 6.62 6.29 -25.84
C TYR A 228 6.01 5.15 -25.01
N ILE A 229 6.71 4.04 -24.78
CA ILE A 229 6.14 2.86 -24.08
C ILE A 229 5.76 3.19 -22.64
N VAL A 230 6.65 3.84 -21.89
CA VAL A 230 6.37 4.21 -20.49
C VAL A 230 5.18 5.18 -20.38
N PRO A 231 5.15 6.32 -21.10
CA PRO A 231 4.04 7.25 -20.96
C PRO A 231 2.72 6.65 -21.49
N THR A 232 2.75 5.80 -22.53
CA THR A 232 1.54 5.11 -23.00
C THR A 232 1.01 4.12 -21.96
N ILE A 233 1.87 3.32 -21.31
CA ILE A 233 1.45 2.43 -20.21
C ILE A 233 0.86 3.24 -19.05
N GLY A 234 1.50 4.36 -18.67
CA GLY A 234 0.99 5.20 -17.59
C GLY A 234 -0.38 5.80 -17.85
N TRP A 235 -0.56 6.42 -19.02
CA TRP A 235 -1.86 7.01 -19.39
C TRP A 235 -2.95 5.95 -19.57
N THR A 236 -2.62 4.78 -20.12
CA THR A 236 -3.60 3.69 -20.26
C THR A 236 -4.03 3.13 -18.90
N LEU A 237 -3.11 2.96 -17.95
CA LEU A 237 -3.45 2.52 -16.58
C LEU A 237 -4.35 3.52 -15.86
N VAL A 238 -4.04 4.81 -15.93
CA VAL A 238 -4.84 5.86 -15.29
C VAL A 238 -6.22 5.98 -15.97
N LEU A 239 -6.26 5.95 -17.30
CA LEU A 239 -7.52 5.98 -18.05
C LEU A 239 -8.38 4.75 -17.76
N ALA A 240 -7.79 3.55 -17.68
CA ALA A 240 -8.50 2.33 -17.31
C ALA A 240 -9.08 2.42 -15.89
N GLY A 241 -8.33 2.96 -14.93
CA GLY A 241 -8.81 3.21 -13.57
C GLY A 241 -9.97 4.20 -13.52
N PHE A 242 -9.88 5.29 -14.29
CA PHE A 242 -10.97 6.27 -14.42
C PHE A 242 -12.23 5.67 -15.05
N ILE A 243 -12.07 4.92 -16.15
CA ILE A 243 -13.18 4.23 -16.82
C ILE A 243 -13.82 3.22 -15.85
N TYR A 244 -13.01 2.42 -15.16
CA TYR A 244 -13.50 1.46 -14.16
C TYR A 244 -14.35 2.18 -13.10
N TYR A 245 -13.86 3.30 -12.55
CA TYR A 245 -14.60 4.07 -11.56
C TYR A 245 -15.89 4.65 -12.12
N MET A 246 -15.90 5.15 -13.35
CA MET A 246 -17.11 5.68 -13.99
C MET A 246 -18.16 4.59 -14.24
N VAL A 247 -17.73 3.41 -14.69
CA VAL A 247 -18.62 2.24 -14.82
C VAL A 247 -19.16 1.84 -13.46
N PHE A 248 -18.32 1.77 -12.44
CA PHE A 248 -18.73 1.47 -11.07
C PHE A 248 -19.72 2.51 -10.51
N ARG A 249 -19.47 3.81 -10.73
CA ARG A 249 -20.29 4.90 -10.17
C ARG A 249 -21.64 5.07 -10.84
N PHE A 250 -21.74 4.79 -12.14
CA PHE A 250 -22.94 5.07 -12.94
C PHE A 250 -23.61 3.80 -13.48
N ALA A 251 -22.86 2.83 -13.98
CA ALA A 251 -23.45 1.64 -14.58
C ALA A 251 -23.91 0.62 -13.52
N VAL A 252 -23.13 0.40 -12.46
CA VAL A 252 -23.48 -0.58 -11.41
C VAL A 252 -24.80 -0.23 -10.69
N PRO A 253 -25.03 1.02 -10.25
CA PRO A 253 -26.33 1.42 -9.69
C PRO A 253 -27.47 1.25 -10.71
N LEU A 254 -27.23 1.55 -11.99
CA LEU A 254 -28.23 1.39 -13.05
C LEU A 254 -28.66 -0.08 -13.21
N PHE A 255 -27.71 -1.02 -13.19
CA PHE A 255 -27.99 -2.46 -13.27
C PHE A 255 -28.65 -3.00 -12.00
N LEU A 256 -28.39 -2.40 -10.84
CA LEU A 256 -28.96 -2.79 -9.54
C LEU A 256 -30.24 -2.01 -9.17
N GLY A 257 -30.86 -1.29 -10.12
CA GLY A 257 -32.14 -0.63 -9.89
C GLY A 257 -32.08 0.62 -9.00
N GLY A 258 -30.99 1.37 -9.07
CA GLY A 258 -30.77 2.57 -8.24
C GLY A 258 -30.13 2.29 -6.89
N ALA A 259 -29.61 1.08 -6.67
CA ALA A 259 -28.96 0.73 -5.42
C ALA A 259 -27.73 1.63 -5.13
N ILE A 260 -27.62 2.04 -3.87
CA ILE A 260 -26.50 2.78 -3.33
C ILE A 260 -25.64 1.80 -2.54
N LEU A 261 -24.32 1.93 -2.68
CA LEU A 261 -23.38 1.15 -1.88
C LEU A 261 -23.26 1.81 -0.50
N GLU A 262 -23.84 1.16 0.51
CA GLU A 262 -23.61 1.49 1.91
C GLU A 262 -22.37 0.76 2.41
N VAL A 263 -21.37 1.54 2.83
CA VAL A 263 -20.17 1.05 3.49
C VAL A 263 -20.18 1.55 4.92
N LYS A 264 -20.28 0.64 5.88
CA LYS A 264 -20.18 0.96 7.31
C LYS A 264 -18.93 0.32 7.90
N ARG A 265 -18.13 1.12 8.62
CA ARG A 265 -16.93 0.68 9.33
C ARG A 265 -17.10 0.95 10.81
N ASP A 266 -17.30 -0.11 11.57
CA ASP A 266 -17.46 -0.02 13.01
C ASP A 266 -16.16 -0.46 13.70
N PRO A 267 -15.47 0.41 14.45
CA PRO A 267 -14.25 0.03 15.15
C PRO A 267 -14.56 -0.94 16.29
N VAL A 268 -13.74 -1.98 16.43
CA VAL A 268 -13.79 -2.92 17.56
C VAL A 268 -12.77 -2.44 18.58
N ILE A 269 -13.25 -1.74 19.60
CA ILE A 269 -12.45 -1.19 20.68
C ILE A 269 -12.48 -2.16 21.86
N GLY A 270 -11.31 -2.52 22.36
CA GLY A 270 -11.11 -3.28 23.58
C GLY A 270 -10.31 -2.45 24.59
N ILE A 271 -10.20 -2.98 25.80
CA ILE A 271 -9.45 -2.36 26.88
C ILE A 271 -8.21 -3.23 27.10
N ASP A 272 -7.03 -2.62 27.03
CA ASP A 272 -5.78 -3.34 27.28
C ASP A 272 -5.58 -3.64 28.78
N ASN A 273 -4.48 -4.34 29.09
CA ASN A 273 -4.14 -4.69 30.48
C ASN A 273 -3.86 -3.47 31.37
N GLU A 274 -3.67 -2.28 30.79
CA GLU A 274 -3.38 -1.02 31.48
C GLU A 274 -4.63 -0.13 31.61
N GLY A 275 -5.77 -0.56 31.07
CA GLY A 275 -7.03 0.19 31.11
C GLY A 275 -7.19 1.20 29.98
N HIS A 276 -6.32 1.20 28.98
CA HIS A 276 -6.41 2.06 27.80
C HIS A 276 -7.28 1.44 26.71
N PHE A 277 -8.05 2.29 26.03
CA PHE A 277 -8.85 1.88 24.87
C PHE A 277 -7.93 1.64 23.66
N VAL A 278 -7.91 0.40 23.16
CA VAL A 278 -7.14 0.01 21.99
C VAL A 278 -8.09 -0.52 20.92
N GLN A 279 -7.94 -0.05 19.68
CA GLN A 279 -8.68 -0.59 18.55
C GLN A 279 -8.05 -1.93 18.13
N HIS A 280 -8.70 -3.04 18.42
CA HIS A 280 -8.23 -4.37 18.01
C HIS A 280 -8.57 -4.70 16.55
N GLY A 281 -9.54 -3.99 15.97
CA GLY A 281 -9.91 -4.16 14.57
C GLY A 281 -11.07 -3.28 14.15
N GLU A 282 -11.68 -3.62 13.03
CA GLU A 282 -12.90 -2.99 12.55
C GLU A 282 -13.77 -4.03 11.84
N MET A 283 -15.08 -3.88 11.97
CA MET A 283 -16.07 -4.62 11.21
C MET A 283 -16.46 -3.80 10.00
N VAL A 284 -16.34 -4.39 8.81
CA VAL A 284 -16.66 -3.73 7.55
C VAL A 284 -17.89 -4.37 6.95
N TYR A 285 -18.96 -3.60 6.85
CA TYR A 285 -20.22 -3.98 6.24
C TYR A 285 -20.33 -3.30 4.88
N GLN A 286 -20.61 -4.10 3.85
CA GLN A 286 -20.82 -3.62 2.49
C GLN A 286 -22.17 -4.18 2.02
N LYS A 287 -23.12 -3.29 1.75
CA LYS A 287 -24.45 -3.66 1.31
C LYS A 287 -24.88 -2.72 0.18
N TRP A 288 -25.46 -3.30 -0.87
CA TRP A 288 -26.20 -2.54 -1.85
C TRP A 288 -27.64 -2.42 -1.34
N SER A 289 -28.09 -1.21 -1.06
CA SER A 289 -29.46 -0.91 -0.65
C SER A 289 -30.12 -0.05 -1.71
N VAL A 290 -31.35 -0.39 -2.12
CA VAL A 290 -32.19 0.54 -2.88
C VAL A 290 -32.86 1.42 -1.82
N PRO A 291 -32.77 2.76 -1.90
CA PRO A 291 -33.51 3.62 -0.99
C PRO A 291 -35.00 3.36 -1.17
N GLU A 292 -35.65 2.77 -0.16
CA GLU A 292 -37.10 2.84 -0.02
C GLU A 292 -37.43 4.19 0.62
N ASP A 293 -38.51 4.83 0.17
CA ASP A 293 -38.89 6.21 0.55
C ASP A 293 -38.68 6.50 2.06
N GLU A 294 -38.14 7.69 2.37
CA GLU A 294 -37.75 8.15 3.72
C GLU A 294 -38.89 8.16 4.76
N ASP A 295 -40.13 7.85 4.37
CA ASP A 295 -41.35 8.01 5.16
C ASP A 295 -41.80 6.76 5.94
N ILE A 296 -41.06 5.64 5.91
CA ILE A 296 -41.44 4.43 6.66
C ILE A 296 -40.68 4.40 7.99
N PRO A 297 -41.36 4.54 9.15
CA PRO A 297 -40.70 4.45 10.45
C PRO A 297 -40.15 3.04 10.64
N TYR A 298 -38.83 2.90 10.71
CA TYR A 298 -38.21 1.65 11.15
C TYR A 298 -38.50 1.44 12.64
N PRO A 299 -39.14 0.33 13.06
CA PRO A 299 -39.12 -0.07 14.46
C PRO A 299 -37.75 -0.70 14.74
N ASN A 300 -36.74 0.15 14.92
CA ASN A 300 -35.44 -0.30 15.41
C ASN A 300 -35.59 -0.63 16.90
N GLY A 301 -35.59 -1.92 17.25
CA GLY A 301 -35.59 -2.44 18.63
C GLY A 301 -34.32 -2.12 19.44
N HIS A 302 -33.73 -0.96 19.22
CA HIS A 302 -32.54 -0.45 19.92
C HIS A 302 -32.74 0.99 20.43
N GLY A 303 -34.00 1.40 20.60
CA GLY A 303 -34.39 2.71 21.14
C GLY A 303 -35.17 2.67 22.45
N ASP A 304 -35.24 1.53 23.14
CA ASP A 304 -35.84 1.49 24.50
C ASP A 304 -34.75 1.78 25.54
N GLU A 305 -34.32 3.04 25.62
CA GLU A 305 -33.86 3.57 26.89
C GLU A 305 -35.06 3.56 27.84
N VAL A 306 -35.08 2.54 28.70
CA VAL A 306 -35.97 2.46 29.84
C VAL A 306 -35.65 3.66 30.74
N GLU A 307 -36.44 4.72 30.64
CA GLU A 307 -36.54 5.74 31.68
C GLU A 307 -37.03 5.04 32.96
N LEU A 308 -36.09 4.72 33.85
CA LEU A 308 -36.38 4.36 35.23
C LEU A 308 -36.87 5.63 35.96
N LYS A 309 -38.18 5.68 36.22
CA LYS A 309 -38.77 6.49 37.27
C LYS A 309 -38.56 5.85 38.65
#